data_AF-A0A9E5NG44-F1
#
_entry.id   AF-A0A9E5NG44-F1
#
_cell.length_a   1.000
_cell.length_b   1.000
_cell.length_c   1.000
_cell.angle_alpha   90.00
_cell.angle_beta   90.00
_cell.angle_gamma   90.00
#
_symmetry.space_group_name_H-M   'P 1'
#
loop_
_entity.id
_entity.type
_entity.pdbx_description
1 polymer ?
#
loop_
_entity_poly.entity_id
_entity_poly.type
_entity_poly.pdbx_seq_one_letter_code
_entity_poly.pdbx_strand_id
1 'polypeptide(L)' 'VAVATGACCVEVAGALGGIRGWEETLARIEAGWARLPLELEPFGWVWDGGTAVWHGPADKFRF' A
#
# COMPACT_ATOMS: atom_id res chain seq x y z
N VAL A 1 12.03 -4.49 -3.22
CA VAL A 1 11.79 -4.22 -4.66
C VAL A 1 10.49 -4.82 -5.17
N ALA A 2 10.16 -6.10 -4.93
CA ALA A 2 8.89 -6.69 -5.41
C ALA A 2 7.62 -5.87 -5.04
N VAL A 3 7.52 -5.40 -3.80
CA VAL A 3 6.39 -4.54 -3.35
C VAL A 3 6.35 -3.20 -4.10
N ALA A 4 7.51 -2.62 -4.39
CA ALA A 4 7.61 -1.36 -5.15
C ALA A 4 7.17 -1.54 -6.61
N THR A 5 7.50 -2.68 -7.23
CA THR A 5 6.99 -3.02 -8.56
C THR A 5 5.46 -3.11 -8.56
N GLY A 6 4.87 -3.74 -7.54
CA GLY A 6 3.42 -3.76 -7.35
C GLY A 6 2.82 -2.35 -7.19
N ALA A 7 3.47 -1.49 -6.40
CA ALA A 7 3.06 -0.10 -6.23
C ALA A 7 3.07 0.68 -7.56
N CYS A 8 4.08 0.49 -8.41
CA CYS A 8 4.09 1.10 -9.74
C CYS A 8 2.95 0.59 -10.64
N CYS A 9 2.58 -0.69 -10.54
CA CYS A 9 1.52 -1.29 -11.36
C CYS A 9 0.12 -0.75 -11.04
N VAL A 10 -0.18 -0.40 -9.79
CA VAL A 10 -1.52 0.12 -9.41
C VAL A 10 -1.76 1.57 -9.81
N GLU A 11 -0.72 2.28 -10.27
CA GLU A 11 -0.79 3.69 -10.68
C GLU A 11 -1.21 3.90 -12.13
N VAL A 12 -1.16 2.84 -12.95
CA VAL A 12 -1.50 2.86 -14.37
C VAL A 12 -2.58 1.82 -14.61
N ALA A 13 -3.66 2.21 -15.29
CA ALA A 13 -4.69 1.26 -15.67
C ALA A 13 -4.12 0.17 -16.59
N GLY A 14 -4.32 -1.10 -16.23
CA GLY A 14 -3.87 -2.26 -16.99
C GLY A 14 -2.92 -3.18 -16.22
N ALA A 15 -2.73 -4.41 -16.70
CA ALA A 15 -1.99 -5.44 -15.96
C ALA A 15 -0.47 -5.21 -15.90
N LEU A 16 0.12 -4.62 -16.95
CA LEU A 16 1.59 -4.48 -17.09
C LEU A 16 2.06 -3.04 -17.28
N GLY A 17 1.14 -2.07 -17.39
CA GLY A 17 1.46 -0.69 -17.77
C GLY A 17 2.34 0.06 -16.76
N GLY A 18 2.44 -0.43 -15.52
CA GLY A 18 3.30 0.14 -14.48
C GLY A 18 4.61 -0.61 -14.25
N ILE A 19 4.95 -1.63 -15.04
CA ILE A 19 6.26 -2.29 -14.93
C ILE A 19 7.33 -1.33 -15.45
N ARG A 20 8.31 -1.03 -14.60
CA ARG A 20 9.43 -0.12 -14.88
C ARG A 20 10.76 -0.86 -14.92
N GLY A 21 11.76 -0.22 -15.51
CA GLY A 21 13.15 -0.70 -15.44
C GLY A 21 13.69 -0.68 -14.00
N TRP A 22 14.84 -1.33 -13.78
CA TRP A 22 15.45 -1.45 -12.45
C TRP A 22 15.79 -0.09 -11.81
N GLU A 23 16.57 0.74 -12.50
CA GLU A 23 16.97 2.08 -12.04
C GLU A 23 15.76 2.96 -11.73
N GLU A 24 14.75 2.94 -12.59
CA GLU A 24 13.53 3.73 -12.41
C GLU A 24 12.69 3.24 -11.23
N THR A 25 12.67 1.93 -10.98
CA THR A 25 12.02 1.35 -9.79
C THR A 25 12.75 1.77 -8.51
N LEU A 26 14.09 1.80 -8.52
CA LEU A 26 14.88 2.27 -7.38
C LEU A 26 14.64 3.77 -7.12
N ALA A 27 14.62 4.60 -8.17
CA ALA A 27 14.30 6.02 -8.04
C ALA A 27 12.89 6.25 -7.47
N ARG A 28 11.90 5.42 -7.85
CA ARG A 28 10.55 5.49 -7.26
C ARG A 28 10.52 5.08 -5.78
N ILE A 29 11.33 4.10 -5.39
CA ILE A 29 11.48 3.71 -3.98
C ILE A 29 12.03 4.88 -3.16
N GLU A 30 13.07 5.56 -3.66
CA GLU A 30 13.68 6.70 -2.98
C GLU A 30 12.73 7.90 -2.87
N ALA A 31 11.95 8.17 -3.93
CA ALA A 31 10.92 9.21 -3.91
C ALA A 31 9.78 8.88 -2.94
N GLY A 32 9.56 7.60 -2.66
CA GLY A 32 8.49 7.12 -1.81
C GLY A 32 7.11 7.29 -2.42
N TRP A 33 6.10 6.83 -1.66
CA TRP A 33 4.70 6.98 -2.01
C TRP A 33 3.98 7.72 -0.89
N ALA A 34 3.25 8.76 -1.26
CA ALA A 34 2.36 9.44 -0.34
C ALA A 34 1.22 8.49 0.05
N ARG A 35 0.96 8.35 1.35
CA ARG A 35 -0.22 7.64 1.83
C ARG A 35 -1.45 8.50 1.53
N LEU A 36 -2.34 8.00 0.69
CA LEU A 36 -3.61 8.66 0.44
C LEU A 36 -4.52 8.58 1.68
N PRO A 37 -5.34 9.60 1.94
CA PRO A 37 -6.38 9.52 2.97
C PRO A 37 -7.28 8.33 2.69
N LEU A 38 -7.46 7.50 3.71
CA LEU A 38 -8.29 6.31 3.65
C LEU A 38 -9.08 6.24 4.96
N GLU A 39 -10.38 6.52 4.89
CA GLU A 39 -11.29 6.55 6.03
C GLU A 39 -12.05 5.23 6.08
N LEU A 40 -11.65 4.33 6.99
CA LEU A 40 -12.26 3.00 7.16
C LEU A 40 -12.99 2.83 8.49
N GLU A 41 -12.80 3.77 9.41
CA GLU A 41 -13.40 3.78 10.74
C GLU A 41 -14.93 3.65 10.71
N PRO A 42 -15.68 4.34 9.80
CA PRO A 42 -17.13 4.17 9.70
C PRO A 42 -17.56 2.74 9.33
N PHE A 43 -16.65 1.94 8.75
CA PHE A 43 -16.90 0.55 8.35
C PHE A 43 -16.39 -0.46 9.40
N GLY A 44 -16.04 0.00 10.60
CA GLY A 44 -15.63 -0.86 11.72
C GLY A 44 -14.17 -1.30 11.68
N TRP A 45 -13.34 -0.68 10.84
CA TRP A 45 -11.90 -0.92 10.83
C TRP A 45 -11.17 -0.06 11.86
N VAL A 46 -10.09 -0.58 12.42
CA VAL A 46 -9.27 0.14 13.42
C VAL A 46 -7.83 0.22 12.94
N TRP A 47 -7.27 1.43 12.95
CA TRP A 47 -5.86 1.65 12.63
C TRP A 47 -4.97 1.28 13.81
N ASP A 48 -4.01 0.37 13.58
CA ASP A 48 -2.94 0.10 14.53
C ASP A 48 -1.69 0.92 14.15
N GLY A 49 -1.45 1.98 14.93
CA GLY A 49 -0.29 2.84 14.75
C GLY A 49 1.05 2.19 15.06
N GLY A 50 1.07 1.07 15.80
CA GLY A 50 2.30 0.35 16.13
C GLY A 50 2.81 -0.51 14.97
N THR A 51 1.90 -1.10 14.20
CA THR A 51 2.24 -1.95 13.04
C THR A 51 1.98 -1.28 11.69
N ALA A 52 1.31 -0.13 11.68
CA ALA A 52 0.86 0.57 10.48
C ALA A 52 -0.05 -0.29 9.58
N VAL A 53 -0.94 -1.06 10.21
CA VAL A 53 -1.92 -1.94 9.54
C VAL A 53 -3.34 -1.62 10.03
N TRP A 54 -4.31 -1.84 9.15
CA TRP A 54 -5.73 -1.81 9.49
C TRP A 54 -6.20 -3.18 9.93
N HIS A 55 -6.86 -3.26 11.10
CA HIS A 55 -7.56 -4.46 11.56
C HIS A 55 -9.01 -4.39 11.17
N GLY A 56 -9.50 -5.42 10.49
CA GLY A 56 -10.87 -5.51 10.04
C GLY A 56 -11.82 -5.93 11.16
N PRO A 57 -13.13 -5.68 11.01
CA PRO A 57 -14.13 -6.02 12.03
C PRO A 57 -14.25 -7.53 12.33
N ALA A 58 -13.74 -8.38 11.43
CA ALA A 58 -13.69 -9.84 11.61
C ALA A 58 -12.33 -10.35 12.10
N ASP A 59 -11.30 -9.49 12.17
CA ASP A 59 -10.01 -9.87 12.69
C ASP A 59 -10.14 -10.10 14.19
N LYS A 60 -9.93 -11.36 14.60
CA LYS A 60 -10.06 -11.75 16.00
C LYS A 60 -8.91 -11.13 16.77
N PHE A 61 -9.17 -10.04 17.49
CA PHE A 61 -8.26 -9.50 18.50
C PHE A 61 -7.95 -10.60 19.52
N ARG A 62 -6.77 -11.20 19.40
CA ARG A 62 -6.23 -12.10 20.42
C ARG A 62 -5.44 -11.22 21.39
N PHE A 63 -6.11 -10.80 22.45
CA PHE A 63 -5.47 -10.19 23.62
C PHE A 63 -4.62 -11.24 24.36
#